data_AF-A0A4R4SX77-F1
#
_entry.id   AF-A0A4R4SX77-F1
#
_cell.length_a   1.000
_cell.length_b   1.000
_cell.length_c   1.000
_cell.angle_alpha   90.00
_cell.angle_beta   90.00
_cell.angle_gamma   90.00
#
_symmetry.space_group_name_H-M   'P 1'
#
loop_
_entity.id
_entity.type
_entity.pdbx_description
1 polymer ?
#
loop_
_entity_poly.entity_id
_entity_poly.type
_entity_poly.pdbx_seq_one_letter_code
_entity_poly.pdbx_strand_id
1 'polypeptide(L)'
;MAAGLFESTSLRLNPANLYEVQDVGTGATLARLVEVARVRSPRGHWITPDRVRTPRLTFAVTAPDGTALMYYDRAEHQTLNPIAPQTAFVGTDGRVLARLECDSHSTFHGGGRVLGTTDQGWFLAPGARLHDPEARPLGDLVFEQPPNMDRPILPDGRDARTLRWMTMDGVQLAERRNGDLHIDGRVTGAWRAIIIGSYLAMAFEFHLPINEGEATETVPNVYPGYTDVHTDYNEFQRDFMIQYRRPMRTRAAPVVFRAGVQRDQLEHLFKLFWPVGVALVIVLALFRWVI
;
A
#
# COMPACT_ATOMS: atom_id res chain seq x y z
N MET A 1 -34.49 2.52 -4.79
CA MET A 1 -33.50 3.44 -4.20
C MET A 1 -32.15 2.79 -4.38
N ALA A 2 -31.21 3.42 -5.08
CA ALA A 2 -29.84 2.91 -5.15
C ALA A 2 -29.17 3.15 -3.79
N ALA A 3 -28.58 2.12 -3.18
CA ALA A 3 -27.82 2.28 -1.94
C ALA A 3 -26.58 3.14 -2.22
N GLY A 4 -26.27 4.09 -1.36
CA GLY A 4 -25.03 4.87 -1.48
C GLY A 4 -23.79 4.04 -1.16
N LEU A 5 -22.61 4.45 -1.66
CA LEU A 5 -21.31 3.86 -1.31
C LEU A 5 -21.14 3.69 0.21
N PHE A 6 -21.51 4.72 0.98
CA PHE A 6 -21.39 4.75 2.43
C PHE A 6 -22.58 4.10 3.16
N GLU A 7 -23.50 3.45 2.46
CA GLU A 7 -24.62 2.72 3.07
C GLU A 7 -24.45 1.20 2.90
N SER A 8 -23.86 0.77 1.78
CA SER A 8 -23.62 -0.65 1.52
C SER A 8 -22.70 -1.30 2.56
N THR A 9 -23.07 -2.47 3.05
CA THR A 9 -22.29 -3.26 4.01
C THR A 9 -21.32 -4.21 3.32
N SER A 10 -21.34 -4.29 1.99
CA SER A 10 -20.52 -5.23 1.22
C SER A 10 -20.14 -4.63 -0.13
N LEU A 11 -18.85 -4.37 -0.31
CA LEU A 11 -18.29 -3.66 -1.47
C LEU A 11 -17.27 -4.53 -2.19
N ARG A 12 -17.13 -4.34 -3.50
CA ARG A 12 -16.05 -4.92 -4.29
C ARG A 12 -15.56 -3.98 -5.37
N LEU A 13 -14.30 -4.16 -5.78
CA LEU A 13 -13.83 -3.57 -7.03
C LEU A 13 -14.40 -4.34 -8.22
N ASN A 14 -14.89 -3.62 -9.23
CA ASN A 14 -15.39 -4.22 -10.46
C ASN A 14 -14.22 -4.94 -11.17
N PRO A 15 -14.29 -6.27 -11.40
CA PRO A 15 -13.21 -7.01 -12.05
C PRO A 15 -12.93 -6.57 -13.49
N ALA A 16 -13.94 -6.01 -14.18
CA ALA A 16 -13.79 -5.51 -15.55
C ALA A 16 -13.22 -4.07 -15.59
N ASN A 17 -13.36 -3.32 -14.50
CA ASN A 17 -12.84 -1.97 -14.37
C ASN A 17 -12.50 -1.69 -12.91
N LEU A 18 -11.24 -1.89 -12.53
CA LEU A 18 -10.80 -1.75 -11.13
C LEU A 18 -11.03 -0.35 -10.55
N TYR A 19 -11.29 0.67 -11.39
CA TYR A 19 -11.65 2.01 -10.97
C TYR A 19 -13.14 2.18 -10.61
N GLU A 20 -13.93 1.11 -10.56
CA GLU A 20 -15.31 1.16 -10.07
C GLU A 20 -15.50 0.32 -8.81
N VAL A 21 -16.25 0.87 -7.86
CA VAL A 21 -16.69 0.17 -6.65
C VAL A 21 -18.15 -0.23 -6.83
N GLN A 22 -18.45 -1.49 -6.58
CA GLN A 22 -19.78 -2.08 -6.70
C GLN A 22 -20.28 -2.60 -5.37
N ASP A 23 -21.60 -2.61 -5.22
CA ASP A 23 -22.29 -3.37 -4.18
C ASP A 23 -22.22 -4.86 -4.52
N VAL A 24 -21.83 -5.69 -3.55
CA VAL A 24 -21.68 -7.15 -3.78
C VAL A 24 -23.04 -7.83 -4.01
N GLY A 25 -24.09 -7.40 -3.32
CA GLY A 25 -25.40 -8.05 -3.38
C GLY A 25 -26.16 -7.77 -4.67
N THR A 26 -26.05 -6.54 -5.19
CA THR A 26 -26.81 -6.06 -6.35
C THR A 26 -25.97 -5.91 -7.61
N GLY A 27 -24.65 -5.84 -7.51
CA GLY A 27 -23.75 -5.53 -8.62
C GLY A 27 -23.82 -4.08 -9.10
N ALA A 28 -24.58 -3.22 -8.42
CA ALA A 28 -24.72 -1.82 -8.79
C ALA A 28 -23.40 -1.08 -8.55
N THR A 29 -22.94 -0.30 -9.52
CA THR A 29 -21.82 0.63 -9.33
C THR A 29 -22.22 1.71 -8.34
N LEU A 30 -21.50 1.79 -7.22
CA LEU A 30 -21.73 2.75 -6.15
C LEU A 30 -20.77 3.92 -6.19
N ALA A 31 -19.58 3.73 -6.76
CA ALA A 31 -18.62 4.80 -6.95
C ALA A 31 -17.63 4.52 -8.08
N ARG A 32 -16.98 5.57 -8.56
CA ARG A 32 -15.87 5.53 -9.51
C ARG A 32 -14.68 6.29 -8.97
N LEU A 33 -13.48 5.82 -9.28
CA LEU A 33 -12.22 6.51 -9.01
C LEU A 33 -11.85 7.29 -10.27
N VAL A 34 -11.82 8.61 -10.16
CA VAL A 34 -11.45 9.51 -11.26
C VAL A 34 -10.15 10.20 -10.88
N GLU A 35 -9.10 10.02 -11.70
CA GLU A 35 -7.85 10.75 -11.49
C GLU A 35 -8.10 12.26 -11.69
N VAL A 36 -7.70 13.04 -10.70
CA VAL A 36 -7.93 14.50 -10.70
C VAL A 36 -6.63 15.30 -10.58
N ALA A 37 -5.55 14.69 -10.08
CA ALA A 37 -4.23 15.28 -10.13
C ALA A 37 -3.12 14.24 -10.09
N ARG A 38 -2.00 14.61 -10.70
CA ARG A 38 -0.75 13.85 -10.65
C ARG A 38 0.43 14.80 -10.56
N VAL A 39 1.34 14.52 -9.64
CA VAL A 39 2.64 15.18 -9.59
C VAL A 39 3.68 14.10 -9.87
N ARG A 40 4.27 14.12 -11.06
CA ARG A 40 5.39 13.23 -11.37
C ARG A 40 6.69 13.85 -10.85
N SER A 41 7.59 13.01 -10.39
CA SER A 41 8.98 13.39 -10.16
C SER A 41 9.73 13.20 -11.48
N PRO A 42 10.54 14.16 -11.95
CA PRO A 42 11.35 13.97 -13.13
C PRO A 42 12.42 12.91 -12.81
N ARG A 43 12.15 11.65 -13.16
CA ARG A 43 13.13 10.55 -13.15
C ARG A 43 13.74 10.22 -11.78
N GLY A 44 12.98 10.36 -10.69
CA GLY A 44 13.41 9.93 -9.37
C GLY A 44 13.60 8.41 -9.30
N HIS A 45 14.85 7.96 -9.19
CA HIS A 45 15.20 6.60 -8.77
C HIS A 45 15.26 6.58 -7.24
N TRP A 46 14.87 5.48 -6.57
CA TRP A 46 14.94 5.39 -5.10
C TRP A 46 16.33 5.72 -4.49
N ILE A 47 17.39 5.63 -5.32
CA ILE A 47 18.79 5.90 -4.95
C ILE A 47 19.09 7.41 -4.96
N THR A 48 18.47 8.15 -5.86
CA THR A 48 18.60 9.60 -6.04
C THR A 48 17.21 10.22 -6.12
N PRO A 49 16.45 10.22 -5.02
CA PRO A 49 15.16 10.89 -4.99
C PRO A 49 15.41 12.37 -5.23
N ASP A 50 14.81 12.90 -6.30
CA ASP A 50 14.88 14.33 -6.58
C ASP A 50 14.19 15.10 -5.43
N ARG A 51 14.83 16.17 -4.96
CA ARG A 51 14.40 16.90 -3.76
C ARG A 51 13.19 17.79 -4.01
N VAL A 52 12.75 17.92 -5.26
CA VAL A 52 11.84 18.98 -5.67
C VAL A 52 10.41 18.72 -5.21
N ARG A 53 9.88 17.49 -5.37
CA ARG A 53 8.56 17.05 -4.84
C ARG A 53 8.47 15.53 -4.77
N THR A 54 7.85 15.01 -3.71
CA THR A 54 7.44 13.61 -3.67
C THR A 54 6.34 13.39 -4.70
N PRO A 55 6.51 12.44 -5.62
CA PRO A 55 5.51 12.20 -6.63
C PRO A 55 4.23 11.64 -5.98
N ARG A 56 3.07 12.03 -6.50
CA ARG A 56 1.75 11.70 -5.94
C ARG A 56 0.69 11.59 -7.02
N LEU A 57 -0.36 10.86 -6.68
CA LEU A 57 -1.50 10.58 -7.51
C LEU A 57 -2.77 10.70 -6.68
N THR A 58 -3.69 11.53 -7.17
CA THR A 58 -4.92 11.86 -6.48
C THR A 58 -6.12 11.39 -7.29
N PHE A 59 -7.00 10.65 -6.66
CA PHE A 59 -8.30 10.24 -7.19
C PHE A 59 -9.44 10.90 -6.41
N ALA A 60 -10.44 11.39 -7.13
CA ALA A 60 -11.76 11.64 -6.57
C ALA A 60 -12.56 10.33 -6.60
N VAL A 61 -13.10 9.93 -5.45
CA VAL A 61 -14.09 8.86 -5.38
C VAL A 61 -15.45 9.52 -5.59
N THR A 62 -16.08 9.28 -6.73
CA THR A 62 -17.33 9.93 -7.15
C THR A 62 -18.49 8.96 -7.13
N ALA A 63 -19.67 9.44 -6.75
CA ALA A 63 -20.92 8.73 -6.94
C ALA A 63 -21.23 8.57 -8.45
N PRO A 64 -22.19 7.69 -8.84
CA PRO A 64 -22.50 7.46 -10.25
C PRO A 64 -23.00 8.71 -11.00
N ASP A 65 -23.54 9.69 -10.27
CA ASP A 65 -23.98 10.98 -10.78
C ASP A 65 -22.84 12.00 -10.97
N GLY A 66 -21.61 11.66 -10.58
CA GLY A 66 -20.42 12.51 -10.66
C GLY A 66 -20.10 13.30 -9.40
N THR A 67 -20.94 13.24 -8.36
CA THR A 67 -20.71 13.94 -7.08
C THR A 67 -19.49 13.37 -6.37
N ALA A 68 -18.51 14.19 -5.99
CA ALA A 68 -17.37 13.75 -5.19
C ALA A 68 -17.83 13.34 -3.78
N LEU A 69 -17.41 12.16 -3.33
CA LEU A 69 -17.73 11.58 -2.02
C LEU A 69 -16.58 11.69 -1.04
N MET A 70 -15.36 11.51 -1.54
CA MET A 70 -14.09 11.67 -0.82
C MET A 70 -12.96 11.71 -1.83
N TYR A 71 -11.75 12.00 -1.35
CA TYR A 71 -10.55 11.90 -2.16
C TYR A 71 -9.59 10.88 -1.56
N TYR A 72 -8.93 10.17 -2.47
CA TYR A 72 -7.90 9.20 -2.20
C TYR A 72 -6.60 9.79 -2.74
N ASP A 73 -5.67 10.10 -1.83
CA ASP A 73 -4.43 10.77 -2.17
C ASP A 73 -3.25 9.87 -1.83
N ARG A 74 -2.62 9.31 -2.86
CA ARG A 74 -1.58 8.30 -2.73
C ARG A 74 -0.27 8.83 -3.23
N ALA A 75 0.79 8.52 -2.53
CA ALA A 75 2.12 8.70 -3.04
C ALA A 75 2.39 7.86 -4.29
N GLU A 76 3.12 8.39 -5.26
CA GLU A 76 3.56 7.58 -6.38
C GLU A 76 4.66 6.62 -5.91
N HIS A 77 4.44 5.34 -6.19
CA HIS A 77 5.41 4.30 -5.87
C HIS A 77 6.64 4.46 -6.77
N GLN A 78 7.78 4.78 -6.17
CA GLN A 78 9.03 4.92 -6.92
C GLN A 78 9.51 3.55 -7.40
N THR A 79 10.10 3.51 -8.60
CA THR A 79 10.67 2.30 -9.18
C THR A 79 11.71 1.67 -8.24
N LEU A 80 11.60 0.36 -8.01
CA LEU A 80 12.42 -0.43 -7.07
C LEU A 80 12.29 -0.02 -5.60
N ASN A 81 11.33 0.85 -5.23
CA ASN A 81 11.04 1.07 -3.82
C ASN A 81 10.40 -0.19 -3.25
N PRO A 82 10.97 -0.79 -2.19
CA PRO A 82 10.31 -1.90 -1.52
C PRO A 82 9.01 -1.47 -0.81
N ILE A 83 8.92 -0.22 -0.39
CA ILE A 83 7.91 0.26 0.56
C ILE A 83 6.61 0.58 -0.17
N ALA A 84 5.51 -0.02 0.31
CA ALA A 84 4.18 0.36 -0.14
C ALA A 84 3.93 1.87 0.08
N PRO A 85 3.36 2.57 -0.91
CA PRO A 85 3.14 4.00 -0.82
C PRO A 85 2.07 4.31 0.22
N GLN A 86 2.35 5.28 1.09
CA GLN A 86 1.32 5.74 2.01
C GLN A 86 0.23 6.50 1.28
N THR A 87 -0.92 6.51 1.94
CA THR A 87 -2.14 7.08 1.40
C THR A 87 -2.83 7.92 2.45
N ALA A 88 -3.40 9.05 2.05
CA ALA A 88 -4.31 9.85 2.86
C ALA A 88 -5.72 9.77 2.28
N PHE A 89 -6.72 9.77 3.17
CA PHE A 89 -8.13 9.85 2.81
C PHE A 89 -8.64 11.22 3.23
N VAL A 90 -9.28 11.93 2.30
CA VAL A 90 -9.64 13.34 2.49
C VAL A 90 -11.14 13.50 2.23
N GLY A 91 -11.82 14.21 3.12
CA GLY A 91 -13.22 14.58 2.97
C GLY A 91 -13.44 15.56 1.81
N THR A 92 -14.69 15.74 1.41
CA THR A 92 -15.08 16.73 0.38
C THR A 92 -14.84 18.17 0.83
N ASP A 93 -14.73 18.41 2.13
CA ASP A 93 -14.35 19.68 2.74
C ASP A 93 -12.83 19.93 2.75
N GLY A 94 -12.04 19.00 2.20
CA GLY A 94 -10.59 19.06 2.16
C GLY A 94 -9.89 18.60 3.43
N ARG A 95 -10.62 18.20 4.48
CA ARG A 95 -10.00 17.71 5.73
C ARG A 95 -9.49 16.29 5.56
N VAL A 96 -8.27 16.02 6.05
CA VAL A 96 -7.78 14.65 6.19
C VAL A 96 -8.67 13.92 7.19
N LEU A 97 -9.14 12.73 6.81
CA LEU A 97 -9.93 11.85 7.66
C LEU A 97 -9.03 10.85 8.39
N ALA A 98 -8.11 10.24 7.63
CA ALA A 98 -7.08 9.37 8.18
C ALA A 98 -5.94 9.19 7.16
N ARG A 99 -4.84 8.62 7.65
CA ARG A 99 -3.68 8.19 6.87
C ARG A 99 -3.49 6.69 7.05
N LEU A 100 -3.04 6.02 6.00
CA LEU A 100 -2.67 4.61 6.03
C LEU A 100 -1.16 4.48 5.88
N GLU A 101 -0.54 3.85 6.87
CA GLU A 101 0.86 3.45 6.87
C GLU A 101 0.95 1.93 6.74
N CYS A 102 1.44 1.44 5.61
CA CYS A 102 1.70 0.00 5.46
C CYS A 102 2.91 -0.40 6.31
N ASP A 103 2.78 -1.51 7.05
CA ASP A 103 3.88 -2.01 7.87
C ASP A 103 4.97 -2.58 6.94
N SER A 104 6.18 -2.03 7.00
CA SER A 104 7.33 -2.50 6.22
C SER A 104 7.65 -4.00 6.42
N HIS A 105 7.27 -4.59 7.56
CA HIS A 105 7.43 -6.01 7.82
C HIS A 105 6.35 -6.88 7.15
N SER A 106 5.24 -6.29 6.69
CA SER A 106 4.19 -7.01 5.96
C SER A 106 4.64 -7.41 4.55
N THR A 107 5.48 -6.58 3.92
CA THR A 107 5.93 -6.77 2.52
C THR A 107 7.21 -7.62 2.37
N PHE A 108 8.17 -7.54 3.30
CA PHE A 108 9.54 -8.07 3.06
C PHE A 108 9.91 -9.40 3.72
N HIS A 109 9.14 -9.91 4.69
CA HIS A 109 9.67 -10.98 5.54
C HIS A 109 8.83 -12.25 5.66
N GLY A 110 7.71 -12.38 4.94
CA GLY A 110 6.93 -13.63 4.97
C GLY A 110 6.55 -14.09 6.40
N GLY A 111 6.44 -13.12 7.31
CA GLY A 111 6.43 -13.33 8.76
C GLY A 111 6.58 -11.97 9.44
N GLY A 112 5.47 -11.22 9.51
CA GLY A 112 5.43 -9.97 10.26
C GLY A 112 5.62 -10.22 11.77
N ARG A 113 5.92 -9.17 12.52
CA ARG A 113 5.80 -9.22 13.99
C ARG A 113 4.41 -9.71 14.38
N VAL A 114 4.30 -10.47 15.47
CA VAL A 114 2.98 -10.85 16.01
C VAL A 114 2.49 -9.67 16.86
N LEU A 115 1.37 -9.06 16.46
CA LEU A 115 0.71 -8.02 17.25
C LEU A 115 -0.05 -8.60 18.45
N GLY A 116 -0.49 -9.84 18.32
CA GLY A 116 -1.23 -10.55 19.36
C GLY A 116 -1.71 -11.90 18.85
N THR A 117 -2.51 -12.56 19.67
CA THR A 117 -3.19 -13.81 19.31
C THR A 117 -4.69 -13.67 19.45
N THR A 118 -5.44 -14.26 18.53
CA THR A 118 -6.89 -14.41 18.69
C THR A 118 -7.21 -15.39 19.82
N ASP A 119 -8.46 -15.42 20.29
CA ASP A 119 -8.93 -16.40 21.28
C ASP A 119 -8.76 -17.85 20.80
N GLN A 120 -8.72 -18.05 19.49
CA GLN A 120 -8.50 -19.32 18.82
C GLN A 120 -7.00 -19.67 18.67
N GLY A 121 -6.10 -18.83 19.19
CA GLY A 121 -4.65 -19.03 19.19
C GLY A 121 -3.94 -18.70 17.88
N TRP A 122 -4.55 -17.91 16.99
CA TRP A 122 -3.92 -17.51 15.72
C TRP A 122 -3.15 -16.24 15.87
N PHE A 123 -2.05 -16.10 15.14
CA PHE A 123 -1.24 -14.91 15.19
C PHE A 123 -1.87 -13.79 14.38
N LEU A 124 -1.93 -12.59 14.97
CA LEU A 124 -2.29 -11.38 14.25
C LEU A 124 -1.01 -10.75 13.70
N ALA A 125 -0.84 -10.81 12.38
CA ALA A 125 0.25 -10.13 11.69
C ALA A 125 -0.22 -8.74 11.23
N PRO A 126 0.62 -7.69 11.35
CA PRO A 126 0.28 -6.37 10.86
C PRO A 126 0.26 -6.36 9.33
N GLY A 127 -0.76 -5.75 8.75
CA GLY A 127 -0.76 -5.33 7.35
C GLY A 127 -0.47 -3.84 7.23
N ALA A 128 -1.26 -3.01 7.91
CA ALA A 128 -1.10 -1.57 7.90
C ALA A 128 -1.66 -0.95 9.19
N ARG A 129 -1.35 0.32 9.43
CA ARG A 129 -1.89 1.10 10.54
C ARG A 129 -2.62 2.33 10.03
N LEU A 130 -3.77 2.61 10.65
CA LEU A 130 -4.53 3.83 10.45
C LEU A 130 -4.10 4.87 11.48
N HIS A 131 -3.86 6.08 11.01
CA HIS A 131 -3.56 7.24 11.83
C HIS A 131 -4.61 8.33 11.59
N ASP A 132 -4.93 9.08 12.64
CA ASP A 132 -5.75 10.28 12.52
C ASP A 132 -4.95 11.45 11.89
N PRO A 133 -5.58 12.62 11.66
CA PRO A 133 -4.90 13.77 11.08
C PRO A 133 -3.71 14.26 11.91
N GLU A 134 -3.72 14.04 13.24
CA GLU A 134 -2.63 14.37 14.16
C GLU A 134 -1.60 13.24 14.31
N ALA A 135 -1.61 12.25 13.41
CA ALA A 135 -0.73 11.08 13.39
C ALA A 135 -0.88 10.12 14.58
N ARG A 136 -1.96 10.21 15.36
CA ARG A 136 -2.24 9.27 16.45
C ARG A 136 -2.85 7.98 15.91
N PRO A 137 -2.50 6.80 16.44
CA PRO A 137 -3.09 5.53 16.00
C PRO A 137 -4.61 5.50 16.20
N LEU A 138 -5.35 5.13 15.15
CA LEU A 138 -6.79 4.92 15.17
C LEU A 138 -7.15 3.42 15.20
N GLY A 139 -6.36 2.59 14.53
CA GLY A 139 -6.61 1.17 14.41
C GLY A 139 -5.57 0.50 13.51
N ASP A 140 -5.64 -0.83 13.48
CA ASP A 140 -4.72 -1.67 12.73
C ASP A 140 -5.49 -2.49 11.68
N LEU A 141 -4.88 -2.65 10.52
CA LEU A 141 -5.26 -3.63 9.52
C LEU A 141 -4.39 -4.86 9.75
N VAL A 142 -5.00 -6.00 10.04
CA VAL A 142 -4.30 -7.22 10.47
C VAL A 142 -4.68 -8.42 9.62
N PHE A 143 -3.74 -9.35 9.47
CA PHE A 143 -3.95 -10.68 8.92
C PHE A 143 -4.01 -11.70 10.06
N GLU A 144 -4.92 -12.66 9.98
CA GLU A 144 -4.93 -13.80 10.89
C GLU A 144 -4.09 -14.95 10.31
N GLN A 145 -2.89 -15.14 10.82
CA GLN A 145 -2.03 -16.22 10.38
C GLN A 145 -2.32 -17.48 11.20
N PRO A 146 -2.76 -18.58 10.54
CA PRO A 146 -2.90 -19.85 11.23
C PRO A 146 -1.51 -20.38 11.57
N PRO A 147 -1.37 -21.18 12.63
CA PRO A 147 -0.09 -21.78 13.00
C PRO A 147 0.53 -22.63 11.88
N ASN A 148 -0.33 -23.19 11.02
CA ASN A 148 0.07 -23.95 9.84
C ASN A 148 -0.27 -23.16 8.56
N MET A 149 0.76 -22.65 7.89
CA MET A 149 0.65 -21.87 6.66
C MET A 149 0.40 -22.73 5.39
N ASP A 150 0.48 -24.06 5.47
CA ASP A 150 0.29 -24.98 4.33
C ASP A 150 -1.17 -25.05 3.87
N ARG A 151 -2.13 -24.67 4.74
CA ARG A 151 -3.55 -24.48 4.41
C ARG A 151 -4.10 -23.27 5.18
N PRO A 152 -4.18 -22.09 4.55
CA PRO A 152 -4.68 -20.90 5.20
C PRO A 152 -6.21 -20.94 5.27
N ILE A 153 -6.78 -21.91 5.98
CA ILE A 153 -8.22 -22.03 6.21
C ILE A 153 -8.44 -22.03 7.72
N LEU A 154 -9.21 -21.07 8.19
CA LEU A 154 -9.70 -20.96 9.55
C LEU A 154 -10.68 -22.12 9.85
N PRO A 155 -10.88 -22.54 11.11
CA PRO A 155 -11.77 -23.64 11.49
C PRO A 155 -13.24 -23.47 11.05
N ASP A 156 -13.65 -22.24 10.77
CA ASP A 156 -14.97 -21.92 10.21
C ASP A 156 -15.01 -21.95 8.67
N GLY A 157 -13.93 -22.39 8.03
CA GLY A 157 -13.79 -22.52 6.58
C GLY A 157 -13.34 -21.25 5.86
N ARG A 158 -13.07 -20.14 6.57
CA ARG A 158 -12.64 -18.87 5.95
C ARG A 158 -11.15 -18.87 5.57
N ASP A 159 -10.74 -18.09 4.56
CA ASP A 159 -9.32 -17.92 4.23
C ASP A 159 -8.60 -17.14 5.35
N ALA A 160 -7.50 -17.67 5.85
CA ALA A 160 -6.73 -17.05 6.93
C ALA A 160 -6.00 -15.77 6.46
N ARG A 161 -5.79 -15.61 5.15
CA ARG A 161 -5.24 -14.35 4.57
C ARG A 161 -6.27 -13.21 4.52
N THR A 162 -7.41 -13.36 5.20
CA THR A 162 -8.42 -12.30 5.35
C THR A 162 -7.84 -11.12 6.11
N LEU A 163 -7.86 -9.94 5.48
CA LEU A 163 -7.48 -8.69 6.12
C LEU A 163 -8.63 -8.19 6.98
N ARG A 164 -8.36 -7.76 8.21
CA ARG A 164 -9.36 -7.26 9.17
C ARG A 164 -8.99 -5.86 9.64
N TRP A 165 -10.01 -5.01 9.76
CA TRP A 165 -9.87 -3.67 10.34
C TRP A 165 -10.23 -3.76 11.81
N MET A 166 -9.25 -3.51 12.66
CA MET A 166 -9.37 -3.58 14.11
C MET A 166 -9.14 -2.19 14.69
N THR A 167 -9.97 -1.79 15.64
CA THR A 167 -9.69 -0.65 16.51
C THR A 167 -8.54 -0.96 17.47
N MET A 168 -8.00 0.08 18.13
CA MET A 168 -6.93 -0.09 19.12
C MET A 168 -7.33 -0.92 20.34
N ASP A 169 -8.62 -1.00 20.66
CA ASP A 169 -9.21 -1.83 21.73
C ASP A 169 -9.62 -3.23 21.25
N GLY A 170 -9.34 -3.59 19.99
CA GLY A 170 -9.55 -4.94 19.48
C GLY A 170 -10.96 -5.22 18.95
N VAL A 171 -11.79 -4.20 18.75
CA VAL A 171 -13.08 -4.34 18.07
C VAL A 171 -12.88 -4.39 16.56
N GLN A 172 -13.37 -5.46 15.92
CA GLN A 172 -13.39 -5.59 14.46
C GLN A 172 -14.47 -4.70 13.84
N LEU A 173 -14.09 -3.88 12.86
CA LEU A 173 -14.99 -2.97 12.15
C LEU A 173 -15.34 -3.44 10.73
N ALA A 174 -14.41 -4.15 10.09
CA ALA A 174 -14.57 -4.65 8.74
C ALA A 174 -13.60 -5.80 8.47
N GLU A 175 -13.85 -6.51 7.37
CA GLU A 175 -12.96 -7.58 6.88
C GLU A 175 -13.04 -7.72 5.36
N ARG A 176 -11.93 -8.15 4.76
CA ARG A 176 -11.84 -8.41 3.32
C ARG A 176 -11.83 -9.90 3.04
N ARG A 177 -12.93 -10.42 2.49
CA ARG A 177 -13.13 -11.84 2.18
C ARG A 177 -13.17 -12.04 0.68
N ASN A 178 -12.32 -12.90 0.13
CA ASN A 178 -12.30 -13.22 -1.31
C ASN A 178 -12.24 -11.99 -2.23
N GLY A 179 -11.56 -10.93 -1.79
CA GLY A 179 -11.48 -9.66 -2.52
C GLY A 179 -12.56 -8.64 -2.17
N ASP A 180 -13.67 -9.07 -1.56
CA ASP A 180 -14.81 -8.23 -1.18
C ASP A 180 -14.63 -7.66 0.22
N LEU A 181 -14.96 -6.38 0.41
CA LEU A 181 -14.96 -5.70 1.70
C LEU A 181 -16.33 -5.85 2.36
N HIS A 182 -16.37 -6.40 3.56
CA HIS A 182 -17.56 -6.47 4.42
C HIS A 182 -17.38 -5.53 5.61
N ILE A 183 -18.33 -4.60 5.79
CA ILE A 183 -18.31 -3.58 6.83
C ILE A 183 -19.38 -3.93 7.87
N ASP A 184 -19.03 -3.89 9.16
CA ASP A 184 -19.99 -4.06 10.25
C ASP A 184 -21.07 -2.96 10.17
N GLY A 185 -22.35 -3.35 10.30
CA GLY A 185 -23.49 -2.45 10.17
C GLY A 185 -23.52 -1.31 11.18
N ARG A 186 -22.78 -1.42 12.29
CA ARG A 186 -22.62 -0.37 13.32
C ARG A 186 -21.67 0.74 12.88
N VAL A 187 -20.85 0.51 11.86
CA VAL A 187 -19.87 1.50 11.40
C VAL A 187 -20.57 2.60 10.61
N THR A 188 -20.41 3.83 11.06
CA THR A 188 -21.04 5.02 10.48
C THR A 188 -20.07 6.19 10.37
N GLY A 189 -20.44 7.23 9.61
CA GLY A 189 -19.69 8.49 9.55
C GLY A 189 -18.28 8.33 8.98
N ALA A 190 -17.32 9.06 9.55
CA ALA A 190 -15.94 9.11 9.07
C ALA A 190 -15.28 7.72 9.01
N TRP A 191 -15.60 6.82 9.93
CA TRP A 191 -15.06 5.45 9.93
C TRP A 191 -15.41 4.68 8.66
N ARG A 192 -16.59 4.88 8.07
CA ARG A 192 -16.91 4.23 6.79
C ARG A 192 -16.00 4.72 5.67
N ALA A 193 -15.79 6.03 5.57
CA ALA A 193 -14.89 6.60 4.58
C ALA A 193 -13.44 6.11 4.78
N ILE A 194 -12.98 6.04 6.03
CA ILE A 194 -11.64 5.54 6.39
C ILE A 194 -11.46 4.06 5.99
N ILE A 195 -12.44 3.20 6.30
CA ILE A 195 -12.39 1.77 5.95
C ILE A 195 -12.40 1.58 4.43
N ILE A 196 -13.28 2.30 3.72
CA ILE A 196 -13.35 2.21 2.26
C ILE A 196 -12.06 2.71 1.62
N GLY A 197 -11.55 3.86 2.06
CA GLY A 197 -10.29 4.41 1.57
C GLY A 197 -9.12 3.47 1.79
N SER A 198 -9.01 2.87 2.97
CA SER A 198 -7.94 1.92 3.26
C SER A 198 -8.10 0.59 2.53
N TYR A 199 -9.32 0.13 2.24
CA TYR A 199 -9.55 -0.98 1.32
C TYR A 199 -9.03 -0.67 -0.09
N LEU A 200 -9.31 0.53 -0.62
CA LEU A 200 -8.76 0.96 -1.92
C LEU A 200 -7.22 1.01 -1.89
N ALA A 201 -6.64 1.54 -0.81
CA ALA A 201 -5.18 1.62 -0.65
C ALA A 201 -4.53 0.23 -0.65
N MET A 202 -5.12 -0.74 0.06
CA MET A 202 -4.64 -2.13 0.08
C MET A 202 -4.88 -2.84 -1.25
N ALA A 203 -5.94 -2.51 -1.99
CA ALA A 203 -6.19 -3.09 -3.31
C ALA A 203 -5.20 -2.57 -4.37
N PHE A 204 -4.77 -1.32 -4.25
CA PHE A 204 -3.86 -0.63 -5.17
C PHE A 204 -2.41 -0.49 -4.64
N GLU A 205 -2.04 -1.31 -3.65
CA GLU A 205 -0.79 -1.19 -2.89
C GLU A 205 0.42 -0.98 -3.80
N PHE A 206 0.72 -1.95 -4.68
CA PHE A 206 1.82 -1.87 -5.65
C PHE A 206 1.38 -1.63 -7.09
N HIS A 207 0.10 -1.86 -7.39
CA HIS A 207 -0.38 -1.90 -8.77
C HIS A 207 -1.51 -0.91 -8.96
N LEU A 208 -1.20 0.19 -9.65
CA LEU A 208 -2.20 0.90 -10.44
C LEU A 208 -1.85 0.64 -11.90
N PRO A 209 -2.68 -0.09 -12.67
CA PRO A 209 -2.52 -0.15 -14.11
C PRO A 209 -2.88 1.23 -14.65
N ILE A 210 -1.87 2.06 -14.87
CA ILE A 210 -2.04 3.44 -15.31
C ILE A 210 -1.65 3.51 -16.79
N ASN A 211 -2.59 3.94 -17.63
CA ASN A 211 -2.32 4.25 -19.04
C ASN A 211 -1.19 5.28 -19.13
N GLU A 212 -0.31 5.14 -20.13
CA GLU A 212 0.79 6.05 -20.47
C GLU A 212 0.32 7.45 -20.94
N GLY A 213 -0.86 7.91 -20.52
CA GLY A 213 -1.37 9.23 -20.83
C GLY A 213 -0.42 10.33 -20.35
N GLU A 214 -0.30 11.38 -21.18
CA GLU A 214 0.42 12.59 -20.84
C GLU A 214 -0.24 13.28 -19.65
N ALA A 215 0.59 13.72 -18.69
CA ALA A 215 0.14 14.32 -17.44
C ALA A 215 -0.44 15.72 -17.69
N THR A 216 -1.53 16.05 -17.01
CA THR A 216 -1.86 17.45 -16.74
C THR A 216 -0.86 17.99 -15.71
N GLU A 217 0.18 18.69 -16.17
CA GLU A 217 1.20 19.33 -15.31
C GLU A 217 0.61 20.39 -14.35
N THR A 218 -0.60 20.87 -14.65
CA THR A 218 -1.33 21.72 -13.74
C THR A 218 -1.90 20.86 -12.63
N VAL A 219 -1.43 21.10 -11.40
CA VAL A 219 -2.15 20.72 -10.19
C VAL A 219 -3.20 21.82 -10.00
N PRO A 220 -4.44 21.68 -10.51
CA PRO A 220 -5.52 22.49 -9.97
C PRO A 220 -5.52 22.27 -8.45
N ASN A 221 -5.89 23.29 -7.68
CA ASN A 221 -6.05 23.14 -6.24
C ASN A 221 -7.19 22.13 -6.01
N VAL A 222 -6.84 20.84 -5.98
CA VAL A 222 -7.77 19.71 -6.18
C VAL A 222 -8.85 19.70 -5.09
N TYR A 223 -8.50 20.28 -3.94
CA TYR A 223 -9.40 20.56 -2.82
C TYR A 223 -9.13 22.00 -2.35
N PRO A 224 -10.12 22.91 -2.39
CA PRO A 224 -9.92 24.31 -2.01
C PRO A 224 -9.57 24.43 -0.53
N GLY A 225 -8.31 24.75 -0.22
CA GLY A 225 -7.87 25.10 1.14
C GLY A 225 -6.69 24.30 1.71
N TYR A 226 -6.18 23.27 1.02
CA TYR A 226 -5.14 22.40 1.58
C TYR A 226 -3.96 22.18 0.62
N THR A 227 -2.98 23.08 0.71
CA THR A 227 -1.75 23.06 -0.10
C THR A 227 -0.67 22.13 0.48
N ASP A 228 -0.80 21.74 1.76
CA ASP A 228 0.27 21.09 2.55
C ASP A 228 -0.06 19.66 3.02
N VAL A 229 -1.08 18.99 2.46
CA VAL A 229 -1.46 17.60 2.83
C VAL A 229 -0.27 16.62 2.78
N HIS A 230 0.75 16.93 1.98
CA HIS A 230 1.96 16.10 1.85
C HIS A 230 3.23 16.69 2.46
N THR A 231 3.18 17.81 3.17
CA THR A 231 4.35 18.25 3.96
C THR A 231 4.65 17.19 5.03
N ASP A 232 3.62 16.75 5.75
CA ASP A 232 3.67 15.64 6.71
C ASP A 232 4.06 14.30 6.03
N TYR A 233 3.61 14.08 4.79
CA TYR A 233 3.98 12.88 4.03
C TYR A 233 5.45 12.88 3.60
N ASN A 234 5.98 14.02 3.18
CA ASN A 234 7.38 14.20 2.82
C ASN A 234 8.28 14.00 4.04
N GLU A 235 7.84 14.49 5.20
CA GLU A 235 8.50 14.27 6.49
C GLU A 235 8.47 12.79 6.88
N PHE A 236 7.33 12.11 6.77
CA PHE A 236 7.27 10.66 6.98
C PHE A 236 8.22 9.91 6.04
N GLN A 237 8.20 10.18 4.73
CA GLN A 237 9.11 9.52 3.80
C GLN A 237 10.57 9.78 4.16
N ARG A 238 10.89 11.01 4.56
CA ARG A 238 12.24 11.37 5.01
C ARG A 238 12.61 10.60 6.29
N ASP A 239 11.72 10.52 7.26
CA ASP A 239 11.94 9.83 8.53
C ASP A 239 12.04 8.33 8.35
N PHE A 240 11.18 7.73 7.53
CA PHE A 240 11.29 6.34 7.09
C PHE A 240 12.67 6.10 6.45
N MET A 241 13.08 6.94 5.50
CA MET A 241 14.38 6.83 4.86
C MET A 241 15.53 7.00 5.87
N ILE A 242 15.40 7.85 6.88
CA ILE A 242 16.40 8.05 7.94
C ILE A 242 16.48 6.84 8.87
N GLN A 243 15.33 6.32 9.33
CA GLN A 243 15.24 5.17 10.23
C GLN A 243 15.82 3.92 9.59
N TYR A 244 15.54 3.69 8.31
CA TYR A 244 15.94 2.48 7.59
C TYR A 244 17.27 2.60 6.82
N ARG A 245 17.81 3.82 6.65
CA ARG A 245 19.24 4.00 6.26
C ARG A 245 20.21 3.70 7.40
N ARG A 246 19.75 3.56 8.65
CA ARG A 246 20.66 3.15 9.73
C ARG A 246 21.15 1.72 9.44
N PRO A 247 22.46 1.50 9.37
CA PRO A 247 23.01 0.22 8.96
C PRO A 247 22.59 -0.85 9.97
N MET A 248 21.79 -1.83 9.54
CA MET A 248 21.75 -3.10 10.23
C MET A 248 23.17 -3.65 10.22
N ARG A 249 23.88 -3.49 11.35
CA ARG A 249 25.18 -4.14 11.58
C ARG A 249 24.94 -5.64 11.55
N THR A 250 25.21 -6.28 10.41
CA THR A 250 25.37 -7.73 10.35
C THR A 250 26.48 -8.12 11.32
N ARG A 251 26.19 -9.03 12.26
CA ARG A 251 27.22 -9.77 12.98
C ARG A 251 27.96 -10.61 11.94
N ALA A 252 29.09 -10.10 11.44
CA ALA A 252 29.91 -10.79 10.45
C ALA A 252 30.51 -12.06 11.06
N ALA A 253 30.35 -13.19 10.36
CA ALA A 253 31.23 -14.34 10.52
C ALA A 253 32.65 -13.95 10.02
N PRO A 254 33.73 -14.36 10.72
CA PRO A 254 35.03 -13.69 10.64
C PRO A 254 35.86 -13.98 9.37
N VAL A 255 35.37 -14.75 8.40
CA VAL A 255 36.24 -15.28 7.34
C VAL A 255 36.03 -14.65 5.95
N VAL A 256 34.92 -13.93 5.70
CA VAL A 256 34.63 -13.51 4.30
C VAL A 256 34.22 -12.04 4.12
N PHE A 257 33.78 -11.31 5.15
CA PHE A 257 33.15 -10.00 4.92
C PHE A 257 33.65 -8.92 5.88
N ARG A 258 34.21 -7.83 5.32
CA ARG A 258 34.48 -6.59 6.06
C ARG A 258 33.16 -5.93 6.47
N ALA A 259 33.13 -5.37 7.68
CA ALA A 259 31.99 -4.63 8.19
C ALA A 259 31.61 -3.46 7.26
N GLY A 260 30.34 -3.37 6.87
CA GLY A 260 29.78 -2.21 6.16
C GLY A 260 29.28 -2.46 4.73
N VAL A 261 29.38 -3.67 4.19
CA VAL A 261 28.80 -4.00 2.88
C VAL A 261 27.41 -4.59 3.05
N GLN A 262 26.40 -3.95 2.47
CA GLN A 262 25.00 -4.37 2.50
C GLN A 262 24.84 -5.70 1.71
N ARG A 263 24.27 -6.73 2.35
CA ARG A 263 23.99 -8.02 1.71
C ARG A 263 23.08 -7.86 0.49
N ASP A 264 22.17 -6.90 0.54
CA ASP A 264 21.18 -6.64 -0.52
C ASP A 264 21.82 -5.93 -1.73
N GLN A 265 22.83 -5.08 -1.48
CA GLN A 265 23.66 -4.53 -2.56
C GLN A 265 24.51 -5.61 -3.21
N LEU A 266 25.01 -6.59 -2.43
CA LEU A 266 25.78 -7.72 -2.95
C LEU A 266 24.92 -8.69 -3.76
N GLU A 267 23.71 -9.03 -3.33
CA GLU A 267 22.80 -9.87 -4.11
C GLU A 267 22.36 -9.19 -5.42
N HIS A 268 22.18 -7.86 -5.41
CA HIS A 268 21.89 -7.10 -6.63
C HIS A 268 23.10 -6.94 -7.55
N LEU A 269 24.30 -6.68 -7.02
CA LEU A 269 25.55 -6.70 -7.77
C LEU A 269 25.76 -8.09 -8.40
N PHE A 270 25.51 -9.16 -7.64
CA PHE A 270 25.64 -10.51 -8.16
C PHE A 270 24.64 -10.77 -9.29
N LYS A 271 23.35 -10.43 -9.12
CA LYS A 271 22.33 -10.59 -10.16
C LYS A 271 22.60 -9.73 -11.41
N LEU A 272 23.21 -8.55 -11.26
CA LEU A 272 23.51 -7.64 -12.37
C LEU A 272 24.77 -8.05 -13.15
N PHE A 273 25.84 -8.47 -12.45
CA PHE A 273 27.13 -8.77 -13.07
C PHE A 273 27.32 -10.26 -13.43
N TRP A 274 26.54 -11.17 -12.82
CA TRP A 274 26.60 -12.59 -13.15
C TRP A 274 26.29 -12.90 -14.62
N PRO A 275 25.22 -12.35 -15.25
CA PRO A 275 24.95 -12.58 -16.67
C PRO A 275 26.07 -12.07 -17.58
N VAL A 276 26.67 -10.93 -17.23
CA VAL A 276 27.79 -10.32 -17.97
C VAL A 276 29.05 -11.19 -17.86
N GLY A 277 29.36 -11.68 -16.65
CA GLY A 277 30.48 -12.59 -16.42
C GLY A 277 30.32 -13.91 -17.18
N VAL A 278 29.11 -14.50 -17.15
CA VAL A 278 28.80 -15.72 -17.91
C VAL A 278 28.94 -15.50 -19.41
N ALA A 279 28.45 -14.37 -19.94
CA ALA A 279 28.59 -14.03 -21.36
C ALA A 279 30.08 -13.89 -21.77
N LEU A 280 30.90 -13.23 -20.95
CA LEU A 280 32.34 -13.09 -21.19
C LEU A 280 33.07 -14.45 -21.19
N VAL A 281 32.72 -15.35 -20.27
CA VAL A 281 33.29 -16.70 -20.22
C VAL A 281 32.91 -17.50 -21.47
N ILE A 282 31.66 -17.41 -21.93
CA ILE A 282 31.20 -18.07 -23.16
C ILE A 282 31.94 -17.53 -24.39
N VAL A 283 32.10 -16.20 -24.50
CA VAL A 283 32.84 -15.57 -25.61
C VAL A 283 34.31 -16.00 -25.61
N LEU A 284 34.97 -16.01 -24.45
CA LEU A 284 36.36 -16.47 -24.33
C LEU A 284 36.52 -17.97 -24.64
N ALA A 285 35.55 -18.80 -24.22
CA ALA A 285 35.55 -20.23 -24.52
C ALA A 285 35.37 -20.49 -26.04
N LEU A 286 34.51 -19.72 -26.71
CA LEU A 286 34.33 -19.78 -28.16
C LEU A 286 35.58 -19.31 -28.92
N PHE A 287 36.21 -18.22 -28.49
CA PHE A 287 37.46 -17.74 -29.08
C PHE A 287 38.61 -18.75 -28.95
N ARG A 288 38.66 -19.49 -27.84
CA ARG A 288 39.66 -20.55 -27.61
C ARG A 288 39.41 -21.82 -28.43
N TRP A 289 38.22 -21.98 -29.00
CA TRP A 289 37.85 -23.12 -29.84
C TRP A 289 37.96 -22.85 -31.34
N VAL A 290 38.02 -21.57 -31.73
CA VAL A 290 38.09 -21.12 -33.14
C VAL A 290 39.54 -20.79 -33.57
N ILE A 291 40.48 -20.69 -32.63
CA ILE A 291 41.93 -20.57 -32.86
C ILE A 291 42.58 -21.91 -32.51
#